data_AF-A0A1G4VAM3-F1
#
_entry.id   AF-A0A1G4VAM3-F1
#
_cell.length_a   1.000
_cell.length_b   1.000
_cell.length_c   1.000
_cell.angle_alpha   90.00
_cell.angle_beta   90.00
_cell.angle_gamma   90.00
#
_symmetry.space_group_name_H-M   'P 1'
#
loop_
_entity.id
_entity.type
_entity.pdbx_description
1 polymer ?
#
loop_
_entity_poly.entity_id
_entity_poly.type
_entity_poly.pdbx_seq_one_letter_code
_entity_poly.pdbx_strand_id
1 'polypeptide(L)'
;MKNKSTAVVAILGLLLASIAFVLGVIGGANSAEVGVVRAEPNPLCFEDPNPDQESEQHVATKLVACQVVGMTAQAARDYIAQKEITVRIATEDGESFSMTEDYRYDRINLDLLIGVVVGATAW
;
A
#
# COMPACT_ATOMS: atom_id res chain seq x y z
N MET A 1 -33.70 43.28 -16.05
CA MET A 1 -34.17 41.93 -15.62
C MET A 1 -33.37 40.79 -16.24
N LYS A 2 -33.03 40.82 -17.54
CA LYS A 2 -32.26 39.76 -18.22
C LYS A 2 -30.96 39.33 -17.51
N ASN A 3 -30.14 40.28 -17.03
CA ASN A 3 -28.84 39.97 -16.44
C ASN A 3 -28.91 39.18 -15.12
N LYS A 4 -30.01 39.32 -14.36
CA LYS A 4 -30.20 38.58 -13.10
C LYS A 4 -30.53 37.11 -13.36
N SER A 5 -31.39 36.84 -14.35
CA SER A 5 -31.71 35.46 -14.75
C SER A 5 -30.52 34.74 -15.36
N THR A 6 -29.70 35.42 -16.17
CA THR A 6 -28.46 34.84 -16.70
C THR A 6 -27.48 34.46 -15.60
N ALA A 7 -27.32 35.32 -14.59
CA ALA A 7 -26.45 35.03 -13.45
C ALA A 7 -26.93 33.81 -12.63
N VAL A 8 -28.24 33.70 -12.40
CA VAL A 8 -28.83 32.56 -11.66
C VAL A 8 -28.62 31.24 -12.41
N VAL A 9 -28.82 31.23 -13.73
CA VAL A 9 -28.61 30.03 -14.56
C VAL A 9 -27.13 29.63 -14.58
N ALA A 10 -26.21 30.59 -14.66
CA ALA A 10 -24.78 30.32 -14.61
C ALA A 10 -24.35 29.70 -13.27
N ILE A 11 -24.85 30.23 -12.15
CA ILE A 11 -24.57 29.70 -10.81
C ILE A 11 -25.10 28.26 -10.68
N LEU A 12 -26.35 28.01 -11.07
CA LEU A 12 -26.95 26.67 -11.02
C LEU A 12 -26.20 25.66 -11.90
N GLY A 13 -25.80 26.08 -13.10
CA GLY A 13 -25.01 25.23 -14.00
C GLY A 13 -23.66 24.84 -13.41
N LEU A 14 -22.97 25.80 -12.78
CA LEU A 14 -21.67 25.55 -12.15
C LEU A 14 -21.81 24.62 -10.93
N LEU A 15 -22.86 24.82 -10.12
CA LEU A 15 -23.16 23.99 -8.95
C LEU A 15 -23.48 22.55 -9.35
N LEU A 16 -24.31 22.36 -10.38
CA LEU A 16 -24.66 21.03 -10.89
C LEU A 16 -23.44 20.32 -11.50
N ALA A 17 -22.60 21.05 -12.24
CA ALA A 17 -21.36 20.50 -12.78
C ALA A 17 -20.39 20.06 -11.68
N SER A 18 -20.24 20.86 -10.62
CA SER A 18 -19.41 20.49 -9.46
C SER A 18 -19.95 19.26 -8.74
N ILE A 19 -21.26 19.17 -8.52
CA ILE A 19 -21.88 18.00 -7.89
C ILE A 19 -21.66 16.74 -8.75
N ALA A 20 -21.93 16.82 -10.06
CA ALA A 20 -21.73 15.70 -10.98
C ALA A 20 -20.27 15.24 -11.02
N PHE A 21 -19.32 16.19 -10.99
CA PHE A 21 -17.89 15.87 -10.93
C PHE A 21 -17.53 15.12 -9.64
N VAL A 22 -17.96 15.61 -8.47
CA VAL A 22 -17.69 14.94 -7.18
C VAL A 22 -18.31 13.54 -7.14
N LEU A 23 -19.55 13.39 -7.58
CA LEU A 23 -20.22 12.09 -7.65
C LEU A 23 -19.53 11.13 -8.62
N GLY A 24 -19.05 11.64 -9.77
CA GLY A 24 -18.27 10.87 -10.74
C GLY A 24 -16.94 10.38 -10.16
N VAL A 25 -16.24 11.23 -9.41
CA VAL A 25 -15.00 10.84 -8.71
C VAL A 25 -15.27 9.77 -7.66
N ILE A 26 -16.29 9.93 -6.82
CA ILE A 26 -16.66 8.93 -5.79
C ILE A 26 -17.07 7.60 -6.46
N GLY A 27 -17.91 7.64 -7.50
CA GLY A 27 -18.33 6.43 -8.21
C GLY A 27 -17.18 5.71 -8.92
N GLY A 28 -16.25 6.47 -9.52
CA GLY A 28 -15.03 5.93 -10.11
C GLY A 28 -14.10 5.30 -9.07
N ALA A 29 -13.93 5.95 -7.91
CA ALA A 29 -13.10 5.44 -6.82
C ALA A 29 -13.62 4.11 -6.25
N ASN A 30 -14.93 3.96 -6.10
CA ASN A 30 -15.54 2.69 -5.65
C ASN A 30 -15.36 1.54 -6.66
N SER A 31 -15.24 1.85 -7.95
CA SER A 31 -15.00 0.83 -9.00
C SER A 31 -13.53 0.44 -9.10
N ALA A 32 -12.64 1.25 -8.52
CA ALA A 32 -11.21 1.01 -8.44
C ALA A 32 -10.84 0.27 -7.14
N GLU A 33 -11.63 -0.75 -6.77
CA GLU A 33 -11.27 -1.70 -5.71
C GLU A 33 -9.98 -2.42 -6.11
N VAL A 34 -8.85 -1.80 -5.78
CA VAL A 34 -7.55 -2.45 -5.67
C VAL A 34 -7.73 -3.53 -4.60
N GLY A 35 -7.37 -4.77 -4.94
CA GLY A 35 -7.65 -5.96 -4.15
C GLY A 35 -7.52 -5.72 -2.64
N VAL A 36 -8.64 -5.92 -1.94
CA VAL A 36 -8.84 -5.87 -0.48
C VAL A 36 -7.62 -5.38 0.30
N VAL A 37 -7.58 -4.07 0.57
CA VAL A 37 -6.64 -3.52 1.56
C VAL A 37 -6.91 -4.22 2.89
N ARG A 38 -5.92 -4.99 3.37
CA ARG A 38 -6.07 -5.80 4.58
C ARG A 38 -5.61 -5.00 5.80
N ALA A 39 -6.41 -5.04 6.86
CA ALA A 39 -5.98 -4.54 8.17
C ALA A 39 -5.22 -5.61 8.97
N GLU A 40 -5.32 -6.87 8.56
CA GLU A 40 -4.77 -8.03 9.26
C GLU A 40 -3.75 -8.77 8.39
N PRO A 41 -2.77 -9.47 8.99
CA PRO A 41 -1.75 -10.20 8.26
C PRO A 41 -2.35 -11.35 7.43
N ASN A 42 -1.76 -11.63 6.27
CA ASN A 42 -2.24 -12.68 5.37
C ASN A 42 -2.09 -14.08 6.02
N PRO A 43 -3.20 -14.81 6.27
CA PRO A 43 -3.14 -16.12 6.92
C PRO A 43 -2.65 -17.25 6.00
N LEU A 44 -2.49 -16.99 4.69
CA LEU A 44 -2.05 -17.97 3.70
C LEU A 44 -0.53 -17.96 3.48
N CYS A 45 0.22 -17.43 4.44
CA CYS A 45 1.67 -17.42 4.42
C CYS A 45 2.22 -18.50 5.35
N PHE A 46 3.22 -19.23 4.87
CA PHE A 46 3.83 -20.36 5.57
C PHE A 46 5.35 -20.21 5.56
N GLU A 47 6.00 -20.81 6.54
CA GLU A 47 7.46 -20.90 6.57
C GLU A 47 7.97 -21.65 5.35
N ASP A 48 9.08 -21.18 4.78
CA ASP A 48 9.74 -21.85 3.66
C ASP A 48 10.40 -23.14 4.17
N PRO A 49 9.97 -24.33 3.70
CA PRO A 49 10.48 -25.60 4.18
C PRO A 49 11.82 -26.00 3.54
N ASN A 50 12.37 -25.19 2.62
CA ASN A 50 13.61 -25.52 1.95
C ASN A 50 14.76 -25.65 2.98
N PRO A 51 15.58 -26.72 2.96
CA PRO A 51 16.72 -26.86 3.86
C PRO A 51 17.85 -25.86 3.61
N ASP A 52 17.90 -25.21 2.45
CA ASP A 52 18.95 -24.26 2.06
C ASP A 52 18.71 -22.83 2.58
N GLN A 53 17.95 -22.68 3.67
CA GLN A 53 17.73 -21.37 4.29
C GLN A 53 18.93 -20.98 5.13
N GLU A 54 19.32 -19.71 5.02
CA GLU A 54 20.53 -19.19 5.67
C GLU A 54 20.42 -19.16 7.21
N SER A 55 19.20 -18.99 7.75
CA SER A 55 18.94 -19.06 9.19
C SER A 55 17.45 -19.17 9.52
N GLU A 56 17.12 -19.61 10.74
CA GLU A 56 15.74 -19.60 11.27
C GLU A 56 15.16 -18.17 11.31
N GLN A 57 16.01 -17.18 11.65
CA GLN A 57 15.63 -15.78 11.63
C GLN A 57 15.21 -15.33 10.23
N HIS A 58 15.95 -15.74 9.19
CA HIS A 58 15.62 -15.41 7.81
C HIS A 58 14.28 -15.99 7.37
N VAL A 59 13.98 -17.23 7.77
CA VAL A 59 12.69 -17.87 7.52
C VAL A 59 11.55 -17.09 8.19
N ALA A 60 11.73 -16.70 9.45
CA ALA A 60 10.74 -15.90 10.17
C ALA A 60 10.53 -14.52 9.51
N THR A 61 11.60 -13.87 9.06
CA THR A 61 11.52 -12.58 8.35
C THR A 61 10.79 -12.72 7.01
N LYS A 62 11.05 -13.79 6.24
CA LYS A 62 10.32 -14.11 4.99
C LYS A 62 8.84 -14.35 5.23
N LEU A 63 8.49 -15.05 6.30
CA LEU A 63 7.10 -15.28 6.68
C LEU A 63 6.38 -13.94 6.95
N VAL A 64 7.00 -13.06 7.73
CA VAL A 64 6.44 -11.73 8.03
C VAL A 64 6.33 -10.89 6.75
N ALA A 65 7.31 -10.95 5.85
CA ALA A 65 7.25 -10.26 4.56
C ALA A 65 6.04 -10.70 3.73
N CYS A 66 5.77 -12.01 3.63
CA CYS A 66 4.57 -12.52 2.97
C CYS A 66 3.28 -12.00 3.63
N GLN A 67 3.24 -11.99 4.96
CA GLN A 67 2.06 -11.64 5.74
C GLN A 67 1.61 -10.19 5.55
N VAL A 68 2.53 -9.26 5.30
CA VAL A 68 2.21 -7.84 5.17
C VAL A 68 1.76 -7.40 3.77
N VAL A 69 1.84 -8.27 2.77
CA VAL A 69 1.40 -7.93 1.41
C VAL A 69 -0.12 -7.70 1.39
N GLY A 70 -0.52 -6.56 0.83
CA GLY A 70 -1.90 -6.08 0.82
C GLY A 70 -2.29 -5.23 2.04
N MET A 71 -1.42 -5.10 3.04
CA MET A 71 -1.65 -4.18 4.17
C MET A 71 -1.38 -2.73 3.78
N THR A 72 -1.96 -1.79 4.54
CA THR A 72 -1.53 -0.38 4.44
C THR A 72 -0.10 -0.23 4.93
N ALA A 73 0.62 0.77 4.42
CA ALA A 73 1.99 1.04 4.82
C ALA A 73 2.15 1.19 6.34
N GLN A 74 1.22 1.88 7.01
CA GLN A 74 1.27 2.05 8.47
C GLN A 74 1.03 0.72 9.20
N ALA A 75 -0.01 -0.03 8.83
CA ALA A 75 -0.31 -1.30 9.50
C ALA A 75 0.82 -2.33 9.29
N ALA A 76 1.43 -2.35 8.11
CA ALA A 76 2.61 -3.17 7.84
C ALA A 76 3.79 -2.77 8.72
N ARG A 77 4.11 -1.48 8.83
CA ARG A 77 5.20 -0.98 9.70
C ARG A 77 4.96 -1.34 11.16
N ASP A 78 3.73 -1.16 11.66
CA ASP A 78 3.38 -1.48 13.04
C ASP A 78 3.49 -2.98 13.32
N TYR A 79 3.07 -3.83 12.38
CA TYR A 79 3.18 -5.28 12.50
C TYR A 79 4.64 -5.76 12.47
N ILE A 80 5.46 -5.22 11.55
CA ILE A 80 6.87 -5.57 11.41
C ILE A 80 7.66 -5.13 12.66
N ALA A 81 7.39 -3.93 13.17
CA ALA A 81 8.05 -3.41 14.37
C ALA A 81 7.79 -4.27 15.62
N GLN A 82 6.57 -4.83 15.76
CA GLN A 82 6.24 -5.77 16.84
C GLN A 82 7.04 -7.07 16.79
N LYS A 83 7.60 -7.41 15.63
CA LYS A 83 8.46 -8.59 15.42
C LYS A 83 9.94 -8.27 15.53
N GLU A 84 10.30 -7.05 15.92
CA GLU A 84 11.69 -6.58 16.03
C GLU A 84 12.47 -6.68 14.70
N ILE A 85 11.75 -6.66 13.57
CA ILE A 85 12.34 -6.69 12.23
C ILE A 85 12.48 -5.26 11.72
N THR A 86 13.59 -4.97 11.04
CA THR A 86 13.81 -3.66 10.43
C THR A 86 12.98 -3.52 9.16
N VAL A 87 12.46 -2.33 8.87
CA VAL A 87 11.71 -2.05 7.63
C VAL A 87 12.38 -0.95 6.81
N ARG A 88 12.43 -1.12 5.50
CA ARG A 88 12.81 -0.09 4.53
C ARG A 88 11.77 -0.02 3.42
N ILE A 89 11.52 1.18 2.89
CA ILE A 89 10.65 1.37 1.74
C ILE A 89 11.51 1.88 0.60
N ALA A 90 11.76 1.03 -0.40
CA ALA A 90 12.72 1.33 -1.47
C ALA A 90 12.36 2.61 -2.24
N THR A 91 11.05 2.84 -2.45
CA THR A 91 10.53 4.05 -3.11
C THR A 91 10.74 5.35 -2.33
N GLU A 92 10.86 5.30 -0.99
CA GLU A 92 11.17 6.50 -0.19
C GLU A 92 12.63 6.95 -0.38
N ASP A 93 13.52 6.01 -0.66
CA ASP A 93 14.95 6.24 -0.85
C ASP A 93 15.32 6.56 -2.30
N GLY A 94 14.34 6.60 -3.22
CA GLY A 94 14.56 6.85 -4.65
C GLY A 94 15.14 5.66 -5.42
N GLU A 95 15.21 4.50 -4.80
CA GLU A 95 15.76 3.26 -5.36
C GLU A 95 14.62 2.34 -5.82
N SER A 96 14.63 1.93 -7.09
CA SER A 96 13.60 1.02 -7.63
C SER A 96 13.80 -0.44 -7.24
N PHE A 97 14.96 -0.80 -6.68
CA PHE A 97 15.33 -2.17 -6.35
C PHE A 97 16.13 -2.23 -5.03
N SER A 98 16.14 -3.39 -4.38
CA SER A 98 17.06 -3.66 -3.27
C SER A 98 18.48 -3.81 -3.79
N MET A 99 19.43 -3.10 -3.17
CA MET A 99 20.86 -3.20 -3.50
C MET A 99 21.51 -4.37 -2.77
N THR A 100 22.74 -4.73 -3.13
CA THR A 100 23.50 -5.77 -2.39
C THR A 100 23.78 -5.38 -0.94
N GLU A 101 23.93 -4.09 -0.66
CA GLU A 101 24.00 -3.55 0.71
C GLU A 101 22.70 -3.77 1.48
N ASP A 102 21.62 -4.12 0.77
CA ASP A 102 20.33 -4.38 1.38
C ASP A 102 20.12 -5.80 1.90
N TYR A 103 21.08 -6.71 1.68
CA TYR A 103 21.06 -8.08 2.20
C TYR A 103 21.20 -8.09 3.71
N ARG A 104 20.08 -8.32 4.39
CA ARG A 104 19.97 -8.39 5.84
C ARG A 104 18.83 -9.33 6.22
N TYR A 105 19.18 -10.42 6.90
CA TYR A 105 18.21 -11.43 7.36
C TYR A 105 17.18 -10.90 8.36
N ASP A 106 17.44 -9.73 8.96
CA ASP A 106 16.60 -9.07 9.96
C ASP A 106 15.86 -7.85 9.39
N ARG A 107 15.70 -7.76 8.07
CA ARG A 107 15.07 -6.61 7.42
C ARG A 107 14.14 -7.00 6.28
N ILE A 108 13.06 -6.23 6.13
CA ILE A 108 12.09 -6.34 5.04
C ILE A 108 12.12 -5.06 4.21
N ASN A 109 12.22 -5.21 2.89
CA ASN A 109 12.05 -4.14 1.93
C ASN A 109 10.61 -4.17 1.40
N LEU A 110 9.89 -3.06 1.55
CA LEU A 110 8.50 -2.92 1.08
C LEU A 110 8.43 -2.12 -0.21
N ASP A 111 7.63 -2.63 -1.13
CA ASP A 111 7.18 -1.93 -2.33
C ASP A 111 5.76 -1.42 -2.10
N LEU A 112 5.60 -0.10 -2.19
CA LEU A 112 4.31 0.55 -1.99
C LEU A 112 3.71 1.03 -3.31
N LEU A 113 2.39 0.85 -3.44
CA LEU A 113 1.58 1.51 -4.46
C LEU A 113 0.38 2.15 -3.79
N ILE A 114 0.25 3.48 -3.90
CA ILE A 114 -0.86 4.25 -3.32
C ILE A 114 -1.04 3.94 -1.81
N GLY A 115 0.06 3.84 -1.06
CA GLY A 115 0.04 3.59 0.38
C GLY A 115 -0.27 2.16 0.81
N VAL A 116 -0.37 1.22 -0.13
CA VAL A 116 -0.59 -0.22 0.11
C VAL A 116 0.67 -1.01 -0.26
N VAL A 117 1.02 -2.00 0.55
CA VAL A 117 2.12 -2.92 0.27
C VAL A 117 1.73 -3.85 -0.88
N VAL A 118 2.41 -3.72 -2.01
CA VAL A 118 2.21 -4.59 -3.20
C VAL A 118 3.32 -5.63 -3.35
N GLY A 119 4.46 -5.41 -2.70
CA GLY A 119 5.58 -6.33 -2.65
C GLY A 119 6.32 -6.20 -1.31
N ALA A 120 6.88 -7.31 -0.84
CA ALA A 120 7.69 -7.35 0.35
C ALA A 120 8.77 -8.41 0.17
N THR A 121 10.03 -8.04 0.34
CA THR A 121 11.17 -8.93 0.14
C THR A 121 12.06 -8.97 1.37
N ALA A 122 12.47 -10.17 1.74
CA ALA A 122 13.46 -10.45 2.78
C ALA A 122 14.54 -11.35 2.18
N TRP A 123 15.79 -10.90 2.24
CA TRP A 123 16.96 -11.49 1.60
C TRP A 123 17.97 -12.00 2.60
#